data_AF-A0A6N8J1A4-F1
#
_entry.id   AF-A0A6N8J1A4-F1
#
_cell.length_a   1.000
_cell.length_b   1.000
_cell.length_c   1.000
_cell.angle_alpha   90.00
_cell.angle_beta   90.00
_cell.angle_gamma   90.00
#
_symmetry.space_group_name_H-M   'P 1'
#
loop_
_entity.id
_entity.type
_entity.pdbx_description
1 polymer ?
#
loop_
_entity_poly.entity_id
_entity_poly.type
_entity_poly.pdbx_seq_one_letter_code
_entity_poly.pdbx_strand_id
1 'polypeptide(L)'
;MLSLRSRIARSPRFAMVVGKTLFLAGSILVLGAVFARADLSNLNAQRVQANQAPLHSLAQAYPQYPTWLVPEGPVGFSIAAALVLAGLGVVLLAEKAIKR
;
A
#
# COMPACT_ATOMS: atom_id res chain seq x y z
N MET A 1 -19.68 24.01 -4.75
CA MET A 1 -18.62 23.02 -4.44
C MET A 1 -17.46 23.21 -5.43
N LEU A 2 -16.28 23.64 -4.97
CA LEU A 2 -15.08 23.69 -5.83
C LEU A 2 -14.65 22.27 -6.19
N SER A 3 -14.51 21.97 -7.49
CA SER A 3 -14.11 20.65 -7.95
C SER A 3 -12.67 20.33 -7.51
N LEU A 4 -12.35 19.04 -7.28
CA LEU A 4 -11.00 18.59 -6.91
C LEU A 4 -9.94 19.16 -7.86
N ARG A 5 -10.27 19.22 -9.14
CA ARG A 5 -9.44 19.75 -10.22
C ARG A 5 -9.13 21.24 -10.05
N SER A 6 -10.09 22.06 -9.61
CA SER A 6 -9.85 23.49 -9.38
C SER A 6 -8.96 23.73 -8.16
N ARG A 7 -9.03 22.85 -7.14
CA ARG A 7 -8.12 22.91 -5.98
C ARG A 7 -6.69 22.54 -6.36
N ILE A 8 -6.51 21.47 -7.15
CA ILE A 8 -5.19 21.06 -7.64
C ILE A 8 -4.55 22.17 -8.49
N ALA A 9 -5.33 22.81 -9.36
CA ALA A 9 -4.84 23.91 -10.20
C ALA A 9 -4.38 25.14 -9.40
N ARG A 10 -4.91 25.36 -8.19
CA ARG A 10 -4.56 26.50 -7.33
C ARG A 10 -3.18 26.36 -6.68
N SER A 11 -2.74 25.12 -6.44
CA SER A 11 -1.45 24.81 -5.80
C SER A 11 -0.86 23.51 -6.34
N PRO A 12 -0.44 23.47 -7.62
CA PRO A 12 -0.11 22.22 -8.29
C PRO A 12 1.17 21.57 -7.75
N ARG A 13 2.15 22.35 -7.28
CA ARG A 13 3.37 21.82 -6.64
C ARG A 13 3.06 21.07 -5.34
N PHE A 14 2.20 21.62 -4.50
CA PHE A 14 1.76 20.96 -3.26
C PHE A 14 0.98 19.68 -3.56
N ALA A 15 0.03 19.74 -4.51
CA ALA A 15 -0.71 18.57 -4.95
C ALA A 15 0.22 17.46 -5.47
N MET A 16 1.30 17.83 -6.18
CA MET A 16 2.28 16.87 -6.67
C MET A 16 3.05 16.17 -5.54
N VAL A 17 3.44 16.89 -4.48
CA VAL A 17 4.07 16.29 -3.29
C VAL A 17 3.10 15.30 -2.64
N VAL A 18 1.86 15.72 -2.37
CA VAL A 18 0.84 14.85 -1.76
C VAL A 18 0.59 13.60 -2.61
N GLY A 19 0.44 13.76 -3.92
CA GLY A 19 0.22 12.64 -4.84
C GLY A 19 1.37 11.64 -4.83
N LYS A 20 2.61 12.12 -4.86
CA LYS A 20 3.81 11.26 -4.77
C LYS A 20 3.90 10.55 -3.42
N THR A 21 3.60 11.24 -2.32
CA THR A 21 3.60 10.63 -0.99
C THR A 21 2.54 9.54 -0.87
N LEU A 22 1.32 9.78 -1.35
CA LEU A 22 0.25 8.77 -1.36
C LEU A 22 0.62 7.55 -2.22
N PHE A 23 1.14 7.79 -3.41
CA PHE A 23 1.60 6.74 -4.32
C PHE A 23 2.70 5.89 -3.66
N LEU A 24 3.70 6.54 -3.05
CA LEU A 24 4.82 5.86 -2.40
C LEU A 24 4.38 5.09 -1.16
N ALA A 25 3.53 5.67 -0.31
CA ALA A 25 2.95 4.99 0.84
C ALA A 25 2.14 3.76 0.43
N GLY A 26 1.26 3.89 -0.57
CA GLY A 26 0.51 2.76 -1.11
C GLY A 26 1.43 1.67 -1.70
N SER A 27 2.48 2.07 -2.41
CA SER A 27 3.43 1.13 -3.02
C SER A 27 4.22 0.34 -1.97
N ILE A 28 4.67 1.00 -0.91
CA ILE A 28 5.35 0.35 0.23
C ILE A 28 4.42 -0.68 0.88
N LEU A 29 3.15 -0.33 1.08
CA LEU A 29 2.17 -1.25 1.65
C LEU A 29 1.94 -2.48 0.77
N VAL A 30 1.79 -2.29 -0.56
CA VAL A 30 1.65 -3.41 -1.50
C VAL A 30 2.88 -4.31 -1.47
N LEU A 31 4.09 -3.75 -1.53
CA LEU A 31 5.33 -4.53 -1.46
C LEU A 31 5.46 -5.28 -0.14
N GLY A 32 5.17 -4.61 0.99
CA GLY A 32 5.16 -5.23 2.31
C GLY A 32 4.21 -6.43 2.38
N ALA A 33 3.01 -6.30 1.83
CA ALA A 33 2.03 -7.38 1.76
C ALA A 33 2.50 -8.57 0.91
N VAL A 34 3.15 -8.29 -0.23
CA VAL A 34 3.68 -9.35 -1.11
C VAL A 34 4.80 -10.12 -0.41
N PHE A 35 5.75 -9.42 0.22
CA PHE A 35 6.84 -10.07 0.96
C PHE A 35 6.32 -10.87 2.15
N ALA A 36 5.37 -10.32 2.90
CA ALA A 36 4.71 -11.02 3.99
C ALA A 36 4.06 -12.33 3.56
N ARG A 37 3.35 -12.31 2.43
CA ARG A 37 2.67 -13.49 1.90
C ARG A 37 3.66 -14.54 1.40
N ALA A 38 4.74 -14.11 0.76
CA ALA A 38 5.82 -15.00 0.34
C ALA A 38 6.49 -15.67 1.56
N ASP A 39 6.76 -14.89 2.61
CA ASP A 39 7.40 -15.39 3.83
C ASP A 39 6.49 -16.37 4.58
N LEU A 40 5.21 -16.04 4.79
CA LEU A 40 4.23 -16.98 5.36
C LEU A 40 4.10 -18.27 4.55
N SER A 41 4.13 -18.18 3.22
CA SER A 41 4.09 -19.37 2.36
C SER A 41 5.31 -20.24 2.55
N ASN A 42 6.50 -19.64 2.67
CA ASN A 42 7.74 -20.36 2.91
C ASN A 42 7.79 -21.02 4.29
N LEU A 43 7.39 -20.29 5.34
CA LEU A 43 7.27 -20.81 6.70
C LEU A 43 6.27 -21.97 6.76
N ASN A 44 5.12 -21.85 6.10
CA ASN A 44 4.12 -22.91 6.08
C ASN A 44 4.61 -24.15 5.32
N ALA A 45 5.39 -23.99 4.25
CA ALA A 45 6.01 -25.13 3.59
C ALA A 45 6.94 -25.91 4.53
N GLN A 46 7.76 -25.21 5.33
CA GLN A 46 8.64 -25.85 6.33
C GLN A 46 7.83 -26.51 7.45
N ARG A 47 6.76 -25.86 7.94
CA ARG A 47 5.89 -26.43 8.98
C ARG A 47 5.16 -27.68 8.52
N VAL A 48 4.69 -27.70 7.28
CA VAL A 48 4.06 -28.89 6.68
C VAL A 48 5.07 -30.05 6.60
N GLN A 49 6.32 -29.78 6.19
CA GLN A 49 7.39 -30.80 6.22
C GLN A 49 7.68 -31.31 7.63
N ALA A 50 7.53 -30.46 8.64
CA ALA A 50 7.69 -30.79 10.05
C ALA A 50 6.42 -31.38 10.71
N ASN A 51 5.35 -31.68 9.96
CA ASN A 51 4.05 -32.14 10.47
C ASN A 51 3.41 -31.17 11.49
N GLN A 52 3.65 -29.87 11.35
CA GLN A 52 3.08 -28.82 12.19
C GLN A 52 1.92 -28.13 11.48
N ALA A 53 0.96 -27.61 12.26
CA ALA A 53 -0.14 -26.83 11.73
C ALA A 53 0.36 -25.52 11.07
N PRO A 54 -0.25 -25.10 9.94
CA PRO A 54 0.11 -23.86 9.25
C PRO A 54 -0.28 -22.63 10.06
N LEU A 55 0.45 -21.54 9.83
CA LEU A 55 0.19 -20.21 10.36
C LEU A 55 -0.68 -19.44 9.35
N HIS A 56 -1.65 -18.69 9.87
CA HIS A 56 -2.63 -17.96 9.06
C HIS A 56 -2.32 -16.46 8.94
N SER A 57 -1.46 -15.92 9.80
CA SER A 57 -1.12 -14.49 9.80
C SER A 57 0.32 -14.24 10.24
N LEU A 58 0.87 -13.08 9.88
CA LEU A 58 2.21 -12.68 10.36
C LEU A 58 2.19 -12.46 11.87
N ALA A 59 1.07 -12.03 12.44
CA ALA A 59 0.94 -11.87 13.89
C ALA A 59 1.16 -13.20 14.63
N GLN A 60 0.81 -14.33 14.02
CA GLN A 60 1.09 -15.66 14.56
C GLN A 60 2.54 -16.10 14.33
N ALA A 61 3.13 -15.75 13.18
CA ALA A 61 4.53 -16.08 12.86
C ALA A 61 5.53 -15.24 13.66
N TYR A 62 5.18 -13.99 13.95
CA TYR A 62 6.06 -12.97 14.50
C TYR A 62 5.36 -12.11 15.56
N PRO A 63 4.92 -12.69 16.70
CA PRO A 63 4.18 -11.97 17.73
C PRO A 63 4.96 -10.80 18.38
N GLN A 64 6.29 -10.83 18.30
CA GLN A 64 7.17 -9.79 18.81
C GLN A 64 7.22 -8.52 17.94
N TYR A 65 6.74 -8.57 16.69
CA TYR A 65 6.82 -7.44 15.76
C TYR A 65 5.46 -6.80 15.52
N PRO A 66 5.41 -5.47 15.35
CA PRO A 66 4.18 -4.78 15.00
C PRO A 66 3.79 -5.04 13.53
N THR A 67 3.01 -6.10 13.29
CA THR A 67 2.58 -6.50 11.92
C THR A 67 1.31 -5.79 11.42
N TRP A 68 0.62 -5.01 12.27
CA TRP A 68 -0.61 -4.25 11.96
C TRP A 68 -0.54 -3.30 10.76
N LEU A 69 0.66 -2.87 10.36
CA LEU A 69 0.86 -2.02 9.18
C LEU A 69 0.94 -2.81 7.87
N VAL A 70 1.08 -4.14 7.93
CA VAL A 70 1.21 -4.98 6.75
C VAL A 70 -0.18 -5.45 6.31
N PRO A 71 -0.59 -5.16 5.07
CA PRO A 71 -1.89 -5.61 4.58
C PRO A 71 -1.90 -7.12 4.30
N GLU A 72 -2.44 -7.93 5.23
CA GLU A 72 -2.51 -9.39 5.05
C GLU A 72 -3.79 -9.84 4.34
N GLY A 73 -4.87 -9.06 4.46
CA GLY A 73 -6.20 -9.40 3.95
C GLY A 73 -6.64 -8.61 2.72
N PRO A 74 -7.73 -9.03 2.05
CA PRO A 74 -8.28 -8.34 0.87
C PRO A 74 -8.58 -6.86 1.12
N VAL A 75 -9.03 -6.51 2.33
CA VAL A 75 -9.32 -5.13 2.72
C VAL A 75 -8.04 -4.28 2.72
N GLY A 76 -6.97 -4.79 3.34
CA GLY A 76 -5.68 -4.11 3.40
C GLY A 76 -5.08 -3.87 2.02
N PHE A 77 -5.13 -4.89 1.15
CA PHE A 77 -4.72 -4.75 -0.25
C PHE A 77 -5.55 -3.71 -1.01
N SER A 78 -6.87 -3.70 -0.79
CA SER A 78 -7.77 -2.75 -1.45
C SER A 78 -7.44 -1.30 -1.06
N ILE A 79 -7.13 -1.06 0.23
CA ILE A 79 -6.71 0.26 0.71
C ILE A 79 -5.36 0.66 0.09
N ALA A 80 -4.39 -0.26 0.07
CA ALA A 80 -3.09 0.00 -0.52
C ALA A 80 -3.21 0.33 -2.02
N ALA A 81 -4.00 -0.45 -2.78
CA ALA A 81 -4.28 -0.19 -4.18
C ALA A 81 -4.99 1.16 -4.39
N ALA A 82 -5.97 1.49 -3.55
CA ALA A 82 -6.65 2.78 -3.61
C ALA A 82 -5.68 3.95 -3.39
N LEU A 83 -4.74 3.84 -2.44
CA LEU A 83 -3.70 4.86 -2.21
C LEU A 83 -2.79 5.04 -3.42
N VAL A 84 -2.35 3.94 -4.04
CA VAL A 84 -1.53 3.96 -5.27
C VAL A 84 -2.28 4.68 -6.39
N LEU A 85 -3.52 4.27 -6.67
CA LEU A 85 -4.33 4.82 -7.75
C LEU A 85 -4.69 6.28 -7.50
N ALA A 86 -5.06 6.64 -6.28
CA ALA A 86 -5.36 8.02 -5.89
C ALA A 86 -4.11 8.90 -6.00
N GLY A 87 -2.97 8.44 -5.48
CA GLY A 87 -1.69 9.14 -5.58
C GLY A 87 -1.28 9.40 -7.03
N LEU A 88 -1.35 8.37 -7.88
CA LEU A 88 -1.10 8.48 -9.31
C LEU A 88 -2.04 9.48 -9.98
N GLY A 89 -3.35 9.40 -9.70
CA GLY A 89 -4.35 10.32 -10.24
C GLY A 89 -4.06 11.77 -9.89
N VAL A 90 -3.68 12.05 -8.64
CA VAL A 90 -3.29 13.40 -8.20
C VAL A 90 -2.02 13.88 -8.90
N VAL A 91 -1.00 13.03 -9.04
CA VAL A 91 0.24 13.37 -9.75
C VAL A 91 -0.05 13.74 -11.20
N LEU A 92 -0.83 12.92 -11.92
CA LEU A 92 -1.17 13.16 -13.33
C LEU A 92 -1.94 14.48 -13.51
N LEU A 93 -2.88 14.77 -12.60
CA LEU A 93 -3.63 16.03 -12.63
C LEU A 93 -2.75 17.24 -12.30
N ALA A 94 -1.82 17.10 -11.35
CA ALA A 94 -0.88 18.16 -10.98
C ALA A 94 0.10 18.45 -12.12
N GLU A 95 0.68 17.42 -12.75
CA GLU A 95 1.56 17.60 -13.92
C GLU A 95 0.89 18.34 -15.06
N LYS A 96 -0.35 17.96 -15.36
CA LYS A 96 -1.14 18.61 -16.41
C LYS A 96 -1.43 20.08 -16.11
N ALA A 97 -1.54 20.44 -14.83
CA ALA A 97 -1.73 21.82 -14.41
C ALA A 97 -0.43 22.65 -14.43
N ILE A 98 0.74 22.03 -14.22
CA ILE A 98 2.05 22.70 -14.29
C ILE A 98 2.46 22.97 -15.73
N LYS A 99 2.14 22.06 -16.66
CA LYS A 99 2.46 22.17 -18.10
C LYS A 99 1.54 23.14 -18.87
N ARG A 100 0.52 23.69 -18.21
CA ARG A 100 -0.44 24.63 -18.79
C ARG A 100 -0.04 26.05 -18.45
#